data_AF-A0AAD1GYH4-F1
#
_entry.id   AF-A0AAD1GYH4-F1
#
_cell.length_a   1.000
_cell.length_b   1.000
_cell.length_c   1.000
_cell.angle_alpha   90.00
_cell.angle_beta   90.00
_cell.angle_gamma   90.00
#
_symmetry.space_group_name_H-M   'P 1'
#
loop_
_entity.id
_entity.type
_entity.pdbx_description
1 polymer ?
#
loop_
_entity_poly.entity_id
_entity_poly.type
_entity_poly.pdbx_seq_one_letter_code
_entity_poly.pdbx_strand_id
1 'polypeptide(L)'
;MRRVQLYAKGFKPTYGWRLTDRGRVSQTRAAITAALFDRQCPDPATATIISLLHAVNGLGAVFSLDHRGWVWVLHRAGDIASGGWVNEYEPGLPEVNLAVTTAAIRSALT
;
A
#
# COMPACT_ATOMS: atom_id res chain seq x y z
N MET A 1 -4.38 -1.68 17.65
CA MET A 1 -3.71 -2.98 17.91
C MET A 1 -3.81 -3.29 19.39
N ARG A 2 -3.94 -4.57 19.76
CA ARG A 2 -4.05 -4.98 21.17
C ARG A 2 -2.92 -5.94 21.52
N ARG A 3 -2.21 -5.69 22.63
CA ARG A 3 -1.20 -6.62 23.14
C ARG A 3 -1.90 -7.87 23.68
N VAL A 4 -1.45 -9.04 23.25
CA VAL A 4 -1.95 -10.34 23.72
C VAL A 4 -0.76 -11.17 24.19
N GLN A 5 -0.94 -11.94 25.26
CA GLN A 5 0.06 -12.92 25.68
C GLN A 5 -0.03 -14.12 24.74
N LEU A 6 1.10 -14.49 24.15
CA LEU A 6 1.24 -15.66 23.29
C LEU A 6 1.55 -16.87 24.16
N TYR A 7 0.93 -18.00 23.83
CA TYR A 7 1.27 -19.27 24.46
C TYR A 7 2.60 -19.75 23.86
N ALA A 8 3.70 -19.53 24.59
CA ALA A 8 5.04 -19.95 24.20
C ALA A 8 5.59 -20.96 25.23
N LYS A 9 6.31 -21.97 24.76
CA LYS A 9 6.79 -23.12 25.55
C LYS A 9 7.98 -22.79 26.48
N GLY A 10 8.20 -21.51 26.78
CA GLY A 10 9.34 -21.02 27.56
C GLY A 10 8.93 -20.37 28.88
N PHE A 11 9.89 -20.21 29.79
CA PHE A 11 9.68 -19.68 31.15
C PHE A 11 9.38 -18.17 31.22
N LYS A 12 9.45 -17.43 30.09
CA LYS A 12 9.15 -16.00 30.03
C LYS A 12 7.86 -15.73 29.25
N PRO A 13 6.94 -14.89 29.76
CA PRO A 13 5.73 -14.53 29.03
C PRO A 13 6.11 -13.81 27.73
N THR A 14 5.69 -14.40 26.61
CA THR A 14 5.89 -13.81 25.27
C THR A 14 4.65 -13.01 24.92
N TYR A 15 4.82 -11.77 24.46
CA TYR A 15 3.71 -10.91 24.05
C TYR A 15 3.75 -10.69 22.54
N GLY A 16 2.56 -10.66 21.94
CA GLY A 16 2.36 -10.32 20.54
C GLY A 16 1.34 -9.20 20.38
N TRP A 17 1.30 -8.62 19.19
CA TRP A 17 0.29 -7.63 18.82
C TRP A 17 -0.77 -8.29 17.96
N ARG A 18 -2.01 -8.30 18.45
CA ARG A 18 -3.15 -8.73 17.67
C ARG A 18 -3.73 -7.54 16.92
N LEU A 19 -4.02 -7.77 15.64
CA LEU A 19 -4.82 -6.85 14.83
C LEU A 19 -6.21 -6.71 15.47
N THR A 20 -6.54 -5.51 15.93
CA THR A 20 -7.82 -5.23 16.60
C THR A 20 -8.97 -5.24 15.60
N ASP A 21 -8.71 -4.75 14.38
CA ASP A 21 -9.69 -4.63 13.31
C ASP A 21 -9.11 -5.25 12.04
N ARG A 22 -9.61 -6.44 11.69
CA ARG A 22 -9.27 -7.10 10.43
C ARG A 22 -10.07 -6.56 9.25
N GLY A 23 -11.26 -6.01 9.50
CA GLY A 23 -12.11 -5.43 8.46
C GLY A 23 -11.44 -4.25 7.78
N ARG A 24 -10.86 -3.33 8.58
CA ARG A 24 -10.09 -2.21 8.06
C ARG A 24 -8.94 -2.66 7.15
N VAL A 25 -8.18 -3.68 7.56
CA VAL A 25 -7.05 -4.18 6.75
C VAL A 25 -7.54 -4.88 5.48
N SER A 26 -8.63 -5.64 5.55
CA SER A 26 -9.24 -6.24 4.37
C SER A 26 -9.74 -5.20 3.38
N GLN A 27 -10.35 -4.11 3.84
CA GLN A 27 -10.81 -3.01 2.99
C GLN A 27 -9.64 -2.29 2.31
N THR A 28 -8.58 -1.95 3.06
CA THR A 28 -7.37 -1.35 2.46
C THR A 28 -6.74 -2.29 1.43
N ARG A 29 -6.67 -3.59 1.73
CA ARG A 29 -6.14 -4.56 0.76
C ARG A 29 -7.00 -4.62 -0.50
N ALA A 30 -8.32 -4.65 -0.36
CA ALA A 30 -9.24 -4.65 -1.50
C ALA A 30 -9.09 -3.38 -2.36
N ALA A 31 -8.95 -2.20 -1.74
CA ALA A 31 -8.73 -0.95 -2.47
C ALA A 31 -7.40 -0.96 -3.23
N ILE A 32 -6.32 -1.44 -2.60
CA ILE A 32 -5.01 -1.60 -3.27
C ILE A 32 -5.13 -2.60 -4.44
N THR A 33 -5.80 -3.74 -4.23
CA THR A 33 -6.04 -4.72 -5.30
C THR A 33 -6.83 -4.11 -6.45
N ALA A 34 -7.91 -3.38 -6.19
CA ALA A 34 -8.70 -2.74 -7.24
C ALA A 34 -7.88 -1.69 -8.02
N ALA A 35 -7.09 -0.87 -7.31
CA ALA A 35 -6.27 0.17 -7.94
C ALA A 35 -5.15 -0.41 -8.81
N LEU A 36 -4.51 -1.51 -8.36
CA LEU A 36 -3.45 -2.17 -9.10
C LEU A 36 -3.75 -3.61 -9.51
N PHE A 37 -4.96 -3.87 -9.97
CA PHE A 37 -5.25 -4.97 -10.92
C PHE A 37 -6.40 -4.57 -11.84
N ASP A 38 -7.42 -3.90 -11.27
CA ASP A 38 -8.65 -3.56 -12.00
C ASP A 38 -8.62 -2.15 -12.63
N ARG A 39 -7.50 -1.42 -12.48
CA ARG A 39 -7.35 -0.01 -12.88
C ARG A 39 -8.48 0.87 -12.35
N GLN A 40 -8.89 0.66 -11.11
CA GLN A 40 -9.79 1.59 -10.44
C GLN A 40 -9.01 2.84 -10.00
N CYS A 41 -9.64 4.02 -10.05
CA CYS A 41 -9.02 5.25 -9.53
C CYS A 41 -8.77 5.09 -8.03
N PRO A 42 -7.51 5.16 -7.55
CA PRO A 42 -7.23 5.09 -6.12
C PRO A 42 -7.64 6.39 -5.45
N ASP A 43 -8.19 6.30 -4.23
CA ASP A 43 -8.27 7.46 -3.36
C ASP A 43 -6.85 7.89 -2.91
N PRO A 44 -6.66 9.13 -2.43
CA PRO A 44 -5.35 9.60 -1.99
C PRO A 44 -4.68 8.72 -0.94
N ALA A 45 -5.40 8.17 0.03
CA ALA A 45 -4.78 7.30 1.04
C ALA A 45 -4.28 5.99 0.42
N THR A 46 -5.06 5.39 -0.47
CA THR A 46 -4.69 4.17 -1.20
C THR A 46 -3.48 4.42 -2.11
N ALA A 47 -3.47 5.52 -2.87
CA ALA A 47 -2.32 5.91 -3.70
C ALA A 47 -1.06 6.14 -2.85
N THR A 48 -1.18 6.80 -1.70
CA THR A 48 -0.05 7.02 -0.77
C THR A 48 0.57 5.70 -0.31
N ILE A 49 -0.28 4.74 0.08
CA ILE A 49 0.19 3.42 0.56
C ILE A 49 0.91 2.68 -0.57
N ILE A 50 0.35 2.70 -1.79
CA ILE A 50 0.99 2.08 -2.96
C ILE A 50 2.35 2.72 -3.24
N SER A 51 2.41 4.07 -3.26
CA SER A 51 3.65 4.81 -3.51
C SER A 51 4.73 4.48 -2.48
N LEU A 52 4.38 4.43 -1.20
CA LEU A 52 5.31 4.08 -0.12
C LEU A 52 5.80 2.63 -0.25
N LEU A 53 4.88 1.68 -0.45
CA LEU A 53 5.24 0.27 -0.61
C LEU A 53 6.09 0.03 -1.85
N HIS A 54 5.86 0.78 -2.93
CA HIS A 54 6.70 0.73 -4.12
C HIS A 54 8.11 1.27 -3.83
N ALA A 55 8.22 2.43 -3.17
CA ALA A 55 9.51 3.04 -2.86
C ALA A 55 10.41 2.13 -2.00
N VAL A 56 9.83 1.45 -1.00
CA VAL A 56 10.58 0.54 -0.10
C VAL A 56 10.65 -0.91 -0.60
N ASN A 57 10.22 -1.18 -1.84
CA ASN A 57 10.10 -2.53 -2.41
C ASN A 57 9.30 -3.51 -1.51
N GLY A 58 8.31 -2.98 -0.78
CA GLY A 58 7.52 -3.68 0.23
C GLY A 58 6.25 -4.35 -0.29
N LEU A 59 5.92 -4.23 -1.58
CA LEU A 59 4.73 -4.84 -2.18
C LEU A 59 4.69 -6.37 -2.02
N GLY A 60 5.86 -7.03 -1.92
CA GLY A 60 5.97 -8.47 -1.68
C GLY A 60 5.44 -8.94 -0.33
N ALA A 61 5.27 -8.03 0.63
CA ALA A 61 4.61 -8.33 1.91
C ALA A 61 3.08 -8.37 1.81
N VAL A 62 2.51 -7.78 0.75
CA VAL A 62 1.05 -7.70 0.53
C VAL A 62 0.59 -8.76 -0.46
N PHE A 63 1.37 -9.01 -1.50
CA PHE A 63 1.02 -9.90 -2.59
C PHE A 63 2.04 -11.02 -2.77
N SER A 64 1.53 -12.20 -3.13
CA SER A 64 2.32 -13.32 -3.62
C SER A 64 1.86 -13.59 -5.05
N LEU A 65 2.69 -13.17 -6.02
CA LEU A 65 2.36 -13.20 -7.45
C LEU A 65 3.38 -14.02 -8.22
N ASP A 66 2.96 -14.49 -9.38
CA ASP A 66 3.86 -15.04 -10.39
C ASP A 66 4.66 -13.91 -11.08
N HIS A 67 5.61 -14.28 -11.94
CA HIS A 67 6.46 -13.30 -12.62
C HIS A 67 5.65 -12.30 -13.46
N ARG A 68 4.62 -12.76 -14.18
CA ARG A 68 3.78 -11.88 -15.01
C ARG A 68 2.99 -10.89 -14.16
N GLY A 69 2.41 -11.35 -13.05
CA GLY A 69 1.74 -10.50 -12.09
C GLY A 69 2.67 -9.42 -11.53
N TRP A 70 3.91 -9.78 -11.20
CA TRP A 70 4.90 -8.81 -10.72
C TRP A 70 5.27 -7.74 -11.75
N VAL A 71 5.47 -8.11 -13.02
CA VAL A 71 5.75 -7.14 -14.10
C VAL A 71 4.63 -6.11 -14.19
N TRP A 72 3.37 -6.57 -14.17
CA TRP A 72 2.21 -5.69 -14.23
C TRP A 72 2.12 -4.78 -12.98
N VAL A 73 2.25 -5.37 -11.78
CA VAL A 73 2.08 -4.63 -10.50
C VAL A 73 3.17 -3.59 -10.30
N LEU A 74 4.43 -3.90 -10.63
CA LEU A 74 5.52 -2.95 -10.50
C LEU A 74 5.36 -1.78 -11.47
N HIS A 75 4.91 -2.05 -12.70
CA HIS A 75 4.61 -0.99 -13.67
C HIS A 75 3.49 -0.07 -13.16
N ARG A 76 2.35 -0.63 -12.74
CA ARG A 76 1.22 0.18 -12.24
C ARG A 76 1.55 0.92 -10.95
N ALA A 77 2.28 0.29 -10.03
CA ALA A 77 2.70 0.94 -8.80
C ALA A 77 3.69 2.10 -9.06
N GLY A 78 4.59 1.94 -10.03
CA GLY A 78 5.51 3.00 -10.45
C GLY A 78 4.79 4.19 -11.10
N ASP A 79 3.76 3.92 -11.89
CA ASP A 79 2.88 4.94 -12.47
C ASP A 79 2.06 5.68 -11.40
N ILE A 80 1.56 4.98 -10.39
CA ILE A 80 0.90 5.62 -9.24
C ILE A 80 1.89 6.48 -8.45
N ALA A 81 3.10 5.96 -8.19
CA ALA A 81 4.14 6.65 -7.43
C ALA A 81 4.72 7.89 -8.14
N SER A 82 4.67 7.92 -9.48
CA SER A 82 5.05 9.10 -10.26
C SER A 82 3.94 10.15 -10.36
N GLY A 83 2.72 9.83 -9.93
CA GLY A 83 1.54 10.67 -10.10
C GLY A 83 0.88 10.55 -11.48
N GLY A 84 1.29 9.61 -12.32
CA GLY A 84 0.72 9.42 -13.67
C GLY A 84 -0.79 9.14 -13.67
N TRP A 85 -1.27 8.48 -12.62
CA TRP A 85 -2.69 8.19 -12.39
C TRP A 85 -3.61 9.41 -12.24
N VAL A 86 -3.08 10.58 -11.85
CA VAL A 86 -3.90 11.78 -11.56
C VAL A 86 -4.61 12.29 -12.81
N ASN A 87 -3.99 12.15 -13.99
CA ASN A 87 -4.57 12.63 -15.25
C ASN A 87 -5.42 11.56 -15.96
N GLU A 88 -5.51 10.34 -15.41
CA GLU A 88 -6.34 9.27 -15.99
C GLU A 88 -7.84 9.46 -15.69
N TYR A 89 -8.17 10.30 -14.72
CA TYR A 89 -9.53 10.61 -14.25
C TYR A 89 -9.66 12.12 -14.03
N GLU A 90 -10.87 12.65 -13.89
CA GLU A 90 -11.08 14.07 -13.53
C GLU A 90 -10.61 14.30 -12.08
N PRO A 91 -9.46 14.98 -11.85
CA PRO A 91 -8.84 14.97 -10.54
C PRO A 91 -9.38 16.11 -9.66
N GLY A 92 -9.56 15.81 -8.37
CA GLY A 92 -9.79 16.81 -7.34
C GLY A 92 -8.49 17.40 -6.80
N LEU A 93 -8.62 18.46 -5.99
CA LEU A 93 -7.49 19.05 -5.25
C LEU A 93 -6.74 18.03 -4.35
N PRO A 94 -7.40 17.08 -3.67
CA PRO A 94 -6.71 16.10 -2.83
C PRO A 94 -5.74 15.19 -3.63
N GLU A 95 -6.15 14.74 -4.80
CA GLU A 95 -5.36 13.88 -5.68
C GLU A 95 -4.12 14.61 -6.20
N VAL A 96 -4.31 15.86 -6.65
CA VAL A 96 -3.21 16.72 -7.10
C VAL A 96 -2.23 16.99 -5.96
N ASN A 97 -2.73 17.38 -4.77
CA ASN A 97 -1.88 17.65 -3.62
C ASN A 97 -1.06 16.43 -3.21
N LEU A 98 -1.65 15.23 -3.26
CA LEU A 98 -0.92 14.01 -2.95
C LEU A 98 0.18 13.73 -3.97
N ALA A 99 -0.11 13.84 -5.26
CA ALA A 99 0.90 13.59 -6.29
C ALA A 99 2.07 14.57 -6.16
N VAL A 100 1.79 15.85 -5.93
CA VAL A 100 2.82 16.87 -5.67
C VAL A 100 3.63 16.52 -4.41
N THR A 101 2.96 16.16 -3.32
CA THR A 101 3.63 15.82 -2.05
C THR A 101 4.52 14.58 -2.21
N THR A 102 4.00 13.53 -2.86
CA THR A 102 4.74 12.29 -3.11
C THR A 102 5.96 12.55 -3.98
N ALA A 103 5.82 13.36 -5.05
CA ALA A 103 6.94 13.77 -5.89
C ALA A 103 7.99 14.54 -5.09
N ALA A 104 7.57 15.46 -4.22
CA ALA A 104 8.47 16.29 -3.41
C ALA A 104 9.31 15.48 -2.41
N ILE A 105 8.76 14.39 -1.85
CA ILE A 105 9.48 13.55 -0.87
C ILE A 105 10.15 12.31 -1.49
N ARG A 106 9.94 12.04 -2.78
CA ARG A 106 10.38 10.79 -3.43
C ARG A 106 11.88 10.53 -3.27
N SER A 107 12.72 11.56 -3.42
CA SER A 107 14.17 11.45 -3.28
C SER A 107 14.64 11.11 -1.86
N ALA A 108 13.80 11.32 -0.85
CA ALA A 108 14.09 10.92 0.52
C ALA A 108 13.68 9.47 0.84
N LEU A 109 12.94 8.82 -0.07
CA LEU A 109 12.41 7.46 0.09
C LEU A 109 13.20 6.40 -0.69
N THR A 110 14.13 6.81 -1.56
CA THR A 110 14.96 5.95 -2.44
C THR A 110 16.43 6.21 -2.21
#